data_AF-D2PHB6-F1
#
_entry.id   AF-D2PHB6-F1
#
_cell.length_a   1.000
_cell.length_b   1.000
_cell.length_c   1.000
_cell.angle_alpha   90.00
_cell.angle_beta   90.00
_cell.angle_gamma   90.00
#
_symmetry.space_group_name_H-M   'P 1'
#
loop_
_entity.id
_entity.type
_entity.pdbx_description
1 polymer ?
#
loop_
_entity_poly.entity_id
_entity_poly.type
_entity_poly.pdbx_seq_one_letter_code
_entity_poly.pdbx_strand_id
1 'polypeptide(L)'
;MNRLQQLLKEALDEIEIYGSWTSLYYILKSVAESNVEKLCREQEVIYHMTVDSLTLFTIYKYGEGVDKTRLFVLSFLLYDYLSRHYNVQNPIFSIKWNKRYFIYSPRIDSRLHSLSKRGLILKKDRLYYLSQLGISEAESINIGKKDSTKVDSIVANLKSLRKVKDIKIFVRKYLLG
;
A
#
# COMPACT_ATOMS: atom_id res chain seq x y z
N MET A 1 -16.55 17.42 0.50
CA MET A 1 -15.32 17.97 1.11
C MET A 1 -14.37 18.36 -0.02
N ASN A 2 -13.49 19.37 0.14
CA ASN A 2 -12.47 19.63 -0.88
C ASN A 2 -11.22 18.75 -0.67
N ARG A 3 -10.31 18.73 -1.65
CA ARG A 3 -9.12 17.86 -1.60
C ARG A 3 -8.22 18.18 -0.42
N LEU A 4 -8.05 19.46 -0.08
CA LEU A 4 -7.27 19.88 1.10
C LEU A 4 -7.86 19.28 2.39
N GLN A 5 -9.16 19.47 2.62
CA GLN A 5 -9.86 18.94 3.80
C GLN A 5 -9.77 17.41 3.87
N GLN A 6 -9.87 16.72 2.72
CA GLN A 6 -9.69 15.27 2.66
C GLN A 6 -8.29 14.85 3.13
N LEU A 7 -7.24 15.50 2.62
CA LEU A 7 -5.86 15.20 3.00
C LEU A 7 -5.59 15.50 4.47
N LEU A 8 -6.11 16.61 5.00
CA LEU A 8 -6.01 16.94 6.43
C LEU A 8 -6.72 15.90 7.30
N LYS A 9 -7.92 15.46 6.90
CA LYS A 9 -8.64 14.39 7.59
C LYS A 9 -7.86 13.08 7.56
N GLU A 10 -7.32 12.69 6.40
CA GLU A 10 -6.46 11.51 6.30
C GLU A 10 -5.24 11.62 7.23
N ALA A 11 -4.65 12.81 7.34
CA ALA A 11 -3.51 13.06 8.22
C ALA A 11 -3.90 12.87 9.71
N LEU A 12 -5.05 13.39 10.14
CA LEU A 12 -5.59 13.18 11.48
C LEU A 12 -5.88 11.70 11.75
N ASP A 13 -6.49 11.00 10.78
CA ASP A 13 -6.75 9.57 10.90
C ASP A 13 -5.44 8.77 11.08
N GLU A 14 -4.33 9.15 10.40
CA GLU A 14 -3.02 8.51 10.58
C GLU A 14 -2.57 8.48 12.04
N ILE A 15 -2.82 9.54 12.80
CA ILE A 15 -2.41 9.62 14.20
C ILE A 15 -3.48 9.05 15.13
N GLU A 16 -4.75 9.42 14.97
CA GLU A 16 -5.82 9.05 15.91
C GLU A 16 -6.21 7.57 15.80
N ILE A 17 -6.27 7.04 14.58
CA ILE A 17 -6.72 5.66 14.33
C ILE A 17 -5.52 4.72 14.26
N TYR A 18 -4.45 5.15 13.58
CA TYR A 18 -3.32 4.26 13.25
C TYR A 18 -2.05 4.53 14.07
N GLY A 19 -1.99 5.60 14.88
CA GLY A 19 -0.86 5.92 15.75
C GLY A 19 0.44 6.28 15.02
N SER A 20 0.37 6.72 13.76
CA SER A 20 1.53 6.98 12.89
C SER A 20 1.82 8.47 12.68
N TRP A 21 2.66 9.01 13.56
CA TRP A 21 3.24 10.36 13.39
C TRP A 21 4.04 10.51 12.09
N THR A 22 4.72 9.44 11.66
CA THR A 22 5.51 9.47 10.42
C THR A 22 4.60 9.63 9.20
N SER A 23 3.49 8.89 9.15
CA SER A 23 2.51 9.02 8.06
C SER A 23 1.86 10.40 8.06
N LEU A 24 1.41 10.88 9.23
CA LEU A 24 0.88 12.23 9.43
C LEU A 24 1.84 13.27 8.85
N TYR A 25 3.11 13.24 9.28
CA TYR A 25 4.14 14.17 8.83
C TYR A 25 4.26 14.20 7.30
N TYR A 26 4.31 13.05 6.63
CA TYR A 26 4.46 13.03 5.18
C TYR A 26 3.21 13.53 4.43
N ILE A 27 2.01 13.30 4.96
CA ILE A 27 0.78 13.86 4.37
C ILE A 27 0.80 15.39 4.52
N LEU A 28 1.09 15.91 5.72
CA LEU A 28 1.16 17.35 5.96
C LEU A 28 2.27 18.02 5.15
N LYS A 29 3.43 17.38 5.03
CA LYS A 29 4.52 17.84 4.16
C LYS A 29 4.06 17.94 2.72
N SER A 30 3.38 16.92 2.20
CA SER A 30 2.84 16.94 0.84
C SER A 30 1.83 18.07 0.64
N VAL A 31 1.01 18.38 1.65
CA VAL A 31 0.06 19.51 1.60
C VAL A 31 0.82 20.84 1.60
N ALA A 32 1.81 21.00 2.48
CA ALA A 32 2.61 22.23 2.60
C ALA A 32 3.44 22.53 1.34
N GLU A 33 3.91 21.50 0.65
CA GLU A 33 4.67 21.61 -0.60
C GLU A 33 3.76 21.75 -1.84
N SER A 34 2.44 21.63 -1.69
CA SER A 34 1.46 21.74 -2.78
C SER A 34 0.94 23.16 -2.97
N ASN A 35 0.33 23.44 -4.14
CA ASN A 35 -0.45 24.66 -4.34
C ASN A 35 -1.78 24.54 -3.57
N VAL A 36 -1.82 25.13 -2.37
CA VAL A 36 -2.97 25.05 -1.46
C VAL A 36 -4.24 25.62 -2.08
N GLU A 37 -4.17 26.72 -2.83
CA GLU A 37 -5.33 27.31 -3.49
C GLU A 37 -5.95 26.34 -4.51
N LYS A 38 -5.10 25.59 -5.23
CA LYS A 38 -5.55 24.54 -6.14
C LYS A 38 -6.27 23.42 -5.39
N LEU A 39 -5.69 22.92 -4.29
CA LEU A 39 -6.29 21.87 -3.47
C LEU A 39 -7.65 22.29 -2.85
N CYS A 40 -7.84 23.58 -2.56
CA CYS A 40 -9.12 24.09 -2.09
C CYS A 40 -10.23 24.07 -3.17
N ARG A 41 -9.85 24.17 -4.45
CA ARG A 41 -10.77 24.16 -5.60
C ARG A 41 -11.04 22.76 -6.14
N GLU A 42 -10.12 21.82 -5.89
CA GLU A 42 -10.28 20.41 -6.26
C GLU A 42 -11.29 19.70 -5.34
N GLN A 43 -12.13 18.86 -5.94
CA GLN A 43 -13.05 18.00 -5.18
C GLN A 43 -12.28 16.86 -4.49
N GLU A 44 -12.91 16.29 -3.45
CA GLU A 44 -12.42 15.04 -2.86
C GLU A 44 -12.24 13.93 -3.90
N VAL A 45 -11.19 13.13 -3.72
CA VAL A 45 -10.94 11.96 -4.55
C VAL A 45 -11.74 10.79 -4.00
N ILE A 46 -12.62 10.24 -4.84
CA ILE A 46 -13.26 8.95 -4.57
C ILE A 46 -12.23 7.86 -4.87
N TYR A 47 -11.68 7.26 -3.81
CA TYR A 47 -10.71 6.19 -3.93
C TYR A 47 -11.39 4.88 -4.33
N HIS A 48 -10.87 4.25 -5.37
CA HIS A 48 -11.21 2.87 -5.71
C HIS A 48 -10.54 1.89 -4.74
N MET A 49 -9.37 2.29 -4.20
CA MET A 49 -8.58 1.46 -3.30
C MET A 49 -7.92 2.35 -2.23
N THR A 50 -8.23 2.10 -0.96
CA THR A 50 -7.58 2.73 0.20
C THR A 50 -6.26 2.02 0.51
N VAL A 51 -5.47 2.56 1.44
CA VAL A 51 -4.25 1.87 1.90
C VAL A 51 -4.60 0.55 2.59
N ASP A 52 -5.70 0.51 3.34
CA ASP A 52 -6.20 -0.73 3.97
C ASP A 52 -6.53 -1.76 2.89
N SER A 53 -7.32 -1.39 1.87
CA SER A 53 -7.72 -2.34 0.83
C SER A 53 -6.57 -2.75 -0.07
N LEU A 54 -5.61 -1.86 -0.39
CA LEU A 54 -4.36 -2.23 -1.06
C LEU A 54 -3.57 -3.26 -0.22
N THR A 55 -3.50 -3.07 1.09
CA THR A 55 -2.77 -3.98 1.99
C THR A 55 -3.41 -5.36 1.99
N LEU A 56 -4.74 -5.44 2.16
CA LEU A 56 -5.50 -6.69 2.12
C LEU A 56 -5.36 -7.36 0.74
N PHE A 57 -5.55 -6.60 -0.34
CA PHE A 57 -5.40 -7.07 -1.71
C PHE A 57 -4.00 -7.64 -1.97
N THR A 58 -2.97 -6.98 -1.45
CA THR A 58 -1.57 -7.44 -1.58
C THR A 58 -1.39 -8.81 -0.93
N ILE A 59 -1.86 -9.00 0.30
CA ILE A 59 -1.75 -10.27 1.02
C ILE A 59 -2.59 -11.35 0.31
N TYR A 60 -3.81 -10.99 -0.11
CA TYR A 60 -4.71 -11.88 -0.86
C TYR A 60 -4.07 -12.39 -2.14
N LYS A 61 -3.57 -11.48 -2.98
CA LYS A 61 -2.91 -11.82 -4.24
C LYS A 61 -1.62 -12.60 -4.03
N TYR A 62 -0.91 -12.35 -2.93
CA TYR A 62 0.21 -13.21 -2.56
C TYR A 62 -0.26 -14.64 -2.22
N GLY A 63 -1.49 -14.86 -1.75
CA GLY A 63 -2.12 -16.18 -1.65
C GLY A 63 -1.56 -17.13 -0.60
N GLU A 64 -0.55 -16.72 0.16
CA GLU A 64 0.05 -17.45 1.27
C GLU A 64 0.61 -16.46 2.31
N GLY A 65 1.24 -16.94 3.37
CA GLY A 65 1.88 -16.09 4.37
C GLY A 65 2.97 -15.21 3.77
N VAL A 66 2.83 -13.89 3.87
CA VAL A 66 3.78 -12.93 3.29
C VAL A 66 4.66 -12.30 4.37
N ASP A 67 5.99 -12.33 4.19
CA ASP A 67 6.89 -11.63 5.09
C ASP A 67 6.86 -10.12 4.84
N LYS A 68 7.20 -9.35 5.88
CA LYS A 68 7.13 -7.87 5.86
C LYS A 68 7.89 -7.24 4.67
N THR A 69 9.00 -7.82 4.23
CA THR A 69 9.79 -7.30 3.09
C THR A 69 9.01 -7.47 1.80
N ARG A 70 8.50 -8.68 1.55
CA ARG A 70 7.71 -8.99 0.36
C ARG A 70 6.40 -8.22 0.34
N LEU A 71 5.76 -8.04 1.48
CA LEU A 71 4.55 -7.23 1.59
C LEU A 71 4.80 -5.81 1.08
N PHE A 72 5.80 -5.10 1.62
CA PHE A 72 6.08 -3.74 1.16
C PHE A 72 6.49 -3.66 -0.30
N VAL A 73 7.30 -4.60 -0.77
CA VAL A 73 7.72 -4.63 -2.18
C VAL A 73 6.54 -4.89 -3.10
N LEU A 74 5.70 -5.87 -2.78
CA LEU A 74 4.54 -6.18 -3.60
C LEU A 74 3.53 -5.03 -3.57
N SER A 75 3.20 -4.49 -2.39
CA SER A 75 2.30 -3.33 -2.30
C SER A 75 2.82 -2.14 -3.10
N PHE A 76 4.13 -1.91 -3.14
CA PHE A 76 4.72 -0.86 -3.99
C PHE A 76 4.52 -1.12 -5.47
N LEU A 77 4.81 -2.34 -5.94
CA LEU A 77 4.66 -2.69 -7.35
C LEU A 77 3.19 -2.67 -7.80
N LEU A 78 2.30 -3.16 -6.94
CA LEU A 78 0.86 -3.13 -7.19
C LEU A 78 0.34 -1.68 -7.18
N TYR A 79 0.79 -0.85 -6.24
CA TYR A 79 0.44 0.58 -6.22
C TYR A 79 0.90 1.28 -7.50
N ASP A 80 2.18 1.15 -7.89
CA ASP A 80 2.75 1.81 -9.07
C ASP A 80 2.04 1.42 -10.37
N TYR A 81 1.59 0.17 -10.48
CA TYR A 81 0.80 -0.29 -11.61
C TYR A 81 -0.65 0.21 -11.54
N LEU A 82 -1.36 -0.06 -10.43
CA LEU A 82 -2.80 0.20 -10.31
C LEU A 82 -3.11 1.69 -10.26
N SER A 83 -2.22 2.53 -9.72
CA SER A 83 -2.44 3.98 -9.67
C SER A 83 -2.49 4.66 -11.05
N ARG A 84 -2.11 3.95 -12.11
CA ARG A 84 -2.23 4.42 -13.51
C ARG A 84 -3.64 4.24 -14.08
N HIS A 85 -4.45 3.39 -13.44
CA HIS A 85 -5.76 2.98 -13.93
C HIS A 85 -6.88 3.25 -12.91
N TYR A 86 -6.54 3.35 -11.63
CA TYR A 86 -7.47 3.51 -10.52
C TYR A 86 -7.01 4.62 -9.57
N ASN A 87 -7.97 5.28 -8.91
CA ASN A 87 -7.64 6.19 -7.80
C ASN A 87 -7.25 5.36 -6.57
N VAL A 88 -5.96 5.11 -6.40
CA VAL A 88 -5.41 4.42 -5.23
C VAL A 88 -4.88 5.45 -4.24
N GLN A 89 -5.32 5.35 -2.98
CA GLN A 89 -4.84 6.20 -1.89
C GLN A 89 -3.34 6.02 -1.70
N ASN A 90 -2.58 7.13 -1.67
CA ASN A 90 -1.12 7.10 -1.63
C ASN A 90 -0.61 6.42 -0.33
N PRO A 91 0.09 5.27 -0.43
CA PRO A 91 0.63 4.57 0.73
C PRO A 91 1.91 5.21 1.29
N ILE A 92 2.51 6.18 0.61
CA ILE A 92 3.76 6.87 0.99
C ILE A 92 4.92 5.87 1.05
N PHE A 93 5.48 5.52 -0.11
CA PHE A 93 6.65 4.65 -0.16
C PHE A 93 7.95 5.43 -0.05
N SER A 94 8.91 4.86 0.66
CA SER A 94 10.31 5.30 0.70
C SER A 94 11.21 4.16 0.24
N ILE A 95 12.21 4.49 -0.59
CA ILE A 95 13.17 3.53 -1.11
C ILE A 95 14.56 3.81 -0.52
N LYS A 96 15.12 2.84 0.20
CA LYS A 96 16.46 2.89 0.82
C LYS A 96 17.24 1.62 0.48
N TRP A 97 17.96 1.65 -0.64
CA TRP A 97 18.64 0.47 -1.22
C TRP A 97 19.61 -0.25 -0.30
N ASN A 98 20.18 0.44 0.69
CA ASN A 98 21.11 -0.11 1.67
C ASN A 98 20.44 -0.78 2.89
N LYS A 99 19.11 -0.74 3.00
CA LYS A 99 18.36 -1.35 4.12
C LYS A 99 17.82 -2.74 3.78
N ARG A 100 17.42 -3.48 4.81
CA ARG A 100 16.70 -4.78 4.70
C ARG A 100 15.30 -4.55 4.10
N TYR A 101 14.52 -3.68 4.74
CA TYR A 101 13.28 -3.12 4.19
C TYR A 101 13.63 -1.96 3.27
N PHE A 102 14.11 -2.29 2.08
CA PHE A 102 14.57 -1.28 1.12
C PHE A 102 13.40 -0.54 0.45
N ILE A 103 12.21 -1.13 0.47
CA ILE A 103 10.95 -0.44 0.24
C ILE A 103 10.20 -0.47 1.56
N TYR A 104 9.70 0.68 1.98
CA TYR A 104 8.97 0.84 3.23
C TYR A 104 7.86 1.87 3.08
N SER A 105 6.68 1.55 3.60
CA SER A 105 5.57 2.48 3.74
C SER A 105 5.19 2.60 5.22
N PRO A 106 5.24 3.80 5.83
CA PRO A 106 4.79 4.01 7.19
C PRO A 106 3.27 3.84 7.31
N ARG A 107 2.49 4.15 6.25
CA ARG A 107 1.03 3.99 6.26
C ARG A 107 0.63 2.52 6.31
N ILE A 108 1.24 1.68 5.48
CA ILE A 108 0.99 0.24 5.51
C ILE A 108 1.45 -0.34 6.85
N ASP A 109 2.63 0.05 7.33
CA ASP A 109 3.18 -0.51 8.57
C ASP A 109 2.28 -0.26 9.78
N SER A 110 1.80 0.97 9.96
CA SER A 110 0.90 1.33 11.06
C SER A 110 -0.46 0.63 10.95
N ARG A 111 -0.95 0.45 9.73
CA ARG A 111 -2.23 -0.22 9.44
C ARG A 111 -2.24 -1.70 9.72
N LEU A 112 -1.10 -2.38 9.60
CA LEU A 112 -1.03 -3.82 9.89
C LEU A 112 -1.53 -4.15 11.30
N HIS A 113 -1.25 -3.30 12.28
CA HIS A 113 -1.75 -3.47 13.65
C HIS A 113 -3.26 -3.24 13.74
N SER A 114 -3.77 -2.18 13.13
CA SER A 114 -5.21 -1.87 13.11
C SER A 114 -6.03 -2.95 12.39
N LEU A 115 -5.57 -3.39 11.21
CA LEU A 115 -6.19 -4.49 10.44
C LEU A 115 -6.17 -5.82 11.21
N SER A 116 -5.12 -6.06 12.00
CA SER A 116 -5.07 -7.24 12.87
C SER A 116 -6.06 -7.13 14.05
N LYS A 117 -6.16 -5.97 14.69
CA LYS A 117 -7.18 -5.70 15.73
C LYS A 117 -8.62 -5.86 15.22
N ARG A 118 -8.86 -5.46 13.97
CA ARG A 118 -10.15 -5.66 13.26
C ARG A 118 -10.41 -7.12 12.87
N GLY A 119 -9.47 -8.03 13.12
CA GLY A 119 -9.62 -9.44 12.80
C GLY A 119 -9.48 -9.77 11.32
N LEU A 120 -8.94 -8.86 10.49
CA LEU A 120 -8.77 -9.06 9.05
C LEU A 120 -7.42 -9.71 8.71
N ILE A 121 -6.39 -9.43 9.52
CA ILE A 121 -5.04 -9.96 9.34
C ILE A 121 -4.62 -10.79 10.55
N LEU A 122 -4.07 -11.97 10.28
CA LEU A 122 -3.42 -12.84 11.25
C LEU A 122 -1.90 -12.73 11.10
N LYS A 123 -1.16 -12.71 12.21
CA LYS A 123 0.30 -12.69 12.22
C LYS A 123 0.83 -13.94 12.89
N LYS A 124 1.55 -14.79 12.15
CA LYS A 124 2.19 -16.03 12.65
C LYS A 124 3.60 -16.13 12.08
N ASP A 125 4.59 -16.47 12.91
CA ASP A 125 5.97 -16.69 12.48
C ASP A 125 6.59 -15.57 11.61
N ARG A 126 6.24 -14.31 11.93
CA ARG A 126 6.63 -13.08 11.19
C ARG A 126 6.03 -12.96 9.78
N LEU A 127 5.09 -13.82 9.43
CA LEU A 127 4.28 -13.77 8.21
C LEU A 127 2.91 -13.18 8.51
N TYR A 128 2.36 -12.50 7.51
CA TYR A 128 1.00 -11.95 7.53
C TYR A 128 0.10 -12.81 6.65
N TYR A 129 -1.08 -13.14 7.17
CA TYR A 129 -2.13 -13.90 6.50
C TYR A 129 -3.44 -13.13 6.59
N LEU A 130 -4.37 -13.41 5.70
CA LEU A 130 -5.74 -12.95 5.85
C LEU A 130 -6.54 -13.94 6.69
N SER A 131 -7.44 -13.42 7.52
CA SER A 131 -8.54 -14.21 8.07
C SER A 131 -9.62 -14.42 7.00
N GLN A 132 -10.66 -15.20 7.32
CA GLN A 132 -11.81 -15.35 6.43
C GLN A 132 -12.49 -14.01 6.11
N LEU A 133 -12.61 -13.13 7.11
CA LEU A 133 -13.13 -11.77 6.91
C LEU A 133 -12.21 -10.94 6.01
N GLY A 134 -10.89 -11.03 6.22
CA GLY A 134 -9.91 -10.35 5.38
C GLY A 134 -9.92 -10.83 3.93
N ILE A 135 -10.14 -12.13 3.69
CA ILE A 135 -10.31 -12.69 2.34
C ILE A 135 -11.55 -12.09 1.68
N SER A 136 -12.69 -12.09 2.36
CA SER A 136 -13.94 -11.53 1.82
C SER A 136 -13.82 -10.04 1.48
N GLU A 137 -13.18 -9.24 2.35
CA GLU A 137 -12.89 -7.83 2.03
C GLU A 137 -11.98 -7.70 0.81
N ALA A 138 -10.93 -8.52 0.70
CA ALA A 138 -10.00 -8.46 -0.42
C ALA A 138 -10.63 -8.91 -1.75
N GLU A 139 -11.53 -9.88 -1.73
CA GLU A 139 -12.26 -10.38 -2.92
C GLU A 139 -13.24 -9.35 -3.47
N SER A 140 -13.77 -8.48 -2.60
CA SER A 140 -14.65 -7.38 -3.02
C SER A 140 -13.95 -6.32 -3.88
N ILE A 141 -12.61 -6.34 -3.90
CA ILE A 141 -11.79 -5.41 -4.68
C ILE A 141 -11.79 -5.85 -6.15
N ASN A 142 -12.66 -5.22 -6.92
CA ASN A 142 -12.82 -5.53 -8.34
C ASN A 142 -11.84 -4.71 -9.19
N ILE A 143 -10.96 -5.40 -9.93
CA ILE A 143 -10.11 -4.82 -10.97
C ILE A 143 -10.38 -5.51 -12.30
N GLY A 144 -10.23 -4.78 -13.40
CA GLY A 144 -10.45 -5.30 -14.74
C GLY A 144 -9.60 -6.54 -15.04
N LYS A 145 -10.12 -7.46 -15.87
CA LYS A 145 -9.44 -8.73 -16.21
C LYS A 145 -8.01 -8.55 -16.68
N LYS A 146 -7.76 -7.54 -17.52
CA LYS A 146 -6.42 -7.18 -18.02
C LYS A 146 -5.47 -6.81 -16.87
N ASP A 147 -5.95 -6.01 -15.93
CA ASP A 147 -5.19 -5.59 -14.76
C ASP A 147 -4.96 -6.76 -13.80
N SER A 148 -5.95 -7.62 -13.61
CA SER A 148 -5.75 -8.85 -12.80
C SER A 148 -4.65 -9.72 -13.39
N THR A 149 -4.65 -9.99 -14.70
CA THR A 149 -3.58 -10.77 -15.34
C THR A 149 -2.20 -10.13 -15.13
N LYS A 150 -2.10 -8.80 -15.19
CA LYS A 150 -0.83 -8.10 -14.96
C LYS A 150 -0.40 -8.15 -13.49
N VAL A 151 -1.34 -7.98 -12.56
CA VAL A 151 -1.11 -8.16 -11.12
C VAL A 151 -0.61 -9.57 -10.83
N ASP A 152 -1.26 -10.60 -11.38
CA ASP A 152 -0.89 -12.00 -11.17
C ASP A 152 0.52 -12.28 -11.72
N SER A 153 0.89 -11.66 -12.86
CA SER A 153 2.27 -11.71 -13.39
C SER A 153 3.30 -11.04 -12.46
N ILE A 154 2.99 -9.87 -11.88
CA ILE A 154 3.87 -9.20 -10.91
C ILE A 154 4.07 -10.10 -9.67
N VAL A 155 2.99 -10.70 -9.16
CA VAL A 155 3.03 -11.61 -8.01
C VAL A 155 3.90 -12.82 -8.32
N ALA A 156 3.67 -13.49 -9.45
CA ALA A 156 4.43 -14.68 -9.84
C ALA A 156 5.92 -14.38 -9.97
N ASN A 157 6.27 -13.25 -10.61
CA ASN A 157 7.66 -12.80 -10.72
C ASN A 157 8.28 -12.58 -9.34
N LEU A 158 7.62 -11.86 -8.43
CA LEU A 158 8.15 -11.62 -7.09
C LEU A 158 8.30 -12.92 -6.27
N LYS A 159 7.34 -13.84 -6.37
CA LYS A 159 7.39 -15.15 -5.70
C LYS A 159 8.57 -15.99 -6.13
N SER A 160 8.94 -15.94 -7.42
CA SER A 160 10.07 -16.70 -7.96
C SER A 160 11.43 -16.29 -7.35
N LEU A 161 11.55 -15.06 -6.84
CA LEU A 161 12.78 -14.51 -6.28
C LEU A 161 12.95 -14.94 -4.82
N ARG A 162 14.01 -15.70 -4.49
CA ARG A 162 14.21 -16.21 -3.12
C ARG A 162 15.01 -15.25 -2.23
N LYS A 163 15.98 -14.51 -2.78
CA LYS A 163 16.88 -13.66 -1.99
C LYS A 163 16.49 -12.19 -2.12
N VAL A 164 16.66 -11.43 -1.03
CA VAL A 164 16.43 -9.97 -1.01
C VAL A 164 17.27 -9.23 -2.07
N LYS A 165 18.48 -9.71 -2.37
CA LYS A 165 19.33 -9.15 -3.44
C LYS A 165 18.63 -9.23 -4.80
N ASP A 166 18.00 -10.35 -5.12
CA ASP A 166 17.34 -10.58 -6.40
C ASP A 166 16.08 -9.72 -6.50
N ILE A 167 15.33 -9.59 -5.39
CA ILE A 167 14.19 -8.67 -5.28
C ILE A 167 14.63 -7.21 -5.54
N LYS A 168 15.76 -6.77 -4.98
CA LYS A 168 16.30 -5.42 -5.24
C LYS A 168 16.64 -5.21 -6.71
N ILE A 169 17.28 -6.19 -7.35
CA ILE A 169 17.61 -6.14 -8.78
C ILE A 169 16.33 -6.05 -9.62
N PHE A 170 15.34 -6.87 -9.30
CA PHE A 170 14.04 -6.86 -9.97
C PHE A 170 13.35 -5.50 -9.87
N VAL A 171 13.25 -4.91 -8.67
CA VAL A 171 12.65 -3.57 -8.51
C VAL A 171 13.44 -2.51 -9.26
N ARG A 172 14.78 -2.55 -9.26
CA ARG A 172 15.58 -1.60 -10.04
C ARG A 172 15.27 -1.66 -11.52
N LYS A 173 15.19 -2.87 -12.08
CA LYS A 173 14.81 -3.06 -13.49
C LYS A 173 13.39 -2.52 -13.73
N TYR A 174 12.45 -2.86 -12.86
CA TYR A 174 11.07 -2.35 -12.95
C TYR A 174 10.99 -0.82 -13.03
N LEU A 175 11.82 -0.10 -12.24
CA LEU A 175 11.82 1.37 -12.21
C LEU A 175 12.55 2.03 -13.38
N LEU A 176 13.45 1.31 -14.05
CA LEU A 176 14.22 1.86 -15.17
C LEU A 176 13.52 1.70 -16.53
N GLY A 177 12.46 0.89 -16.61
CA GLY A 177 11.82 0.51 -17.87
C GLY A 177 12.56 -0.60 -18.60
#